data_AF-A0A3B8R2F0-F1
#
_entry.id   AF-A0A3B8R2F0-F1
#
_cell.length_a   1.000
_cell.length_b   1.000
_cell.length_c   1.000
_cell.angle_alpha   90.00
_cell.angle_beta   90.00
_cell.angle_gamma   90.00
#
_symmetry.space_group_name_H-M   'P 1'
#
loop_
_entity.id
_entity.type
_entity.pdbx_description
1 polymer ?
#
loop_
_entity_poly.entity_id
_entity_poly.type
_entity_poly.pdbx_seq_one_letter_code
_entity_poly.pdbx_strand_id
1 'polypeptide(L)'
;MVELTTLTAKQTLFLDALVSEEVMGDLRTAMRLAGYSDNTKVAYIARELRKEIREATETLLAMYAPRAAYALTSILDNPDTFNARHIISASKEILDRTGLGAKSQMEVAVSTHNPIFILPPKDHHRK
;
A
#
# COMPACT_ATOMS: atom_id res chain seq x y z
N MET A 1 -11.36 5.97 15.92
CA MET A 1 -12.63 5.61 15.28
C MET A 1 -12.39 5.46 13.79
N VAL A 2 -12.32 4.23 13.29
CA VAL A 2 -12.31 3.98 11.83
C VAL A 2 -13.73 4.23 11.37
N GLU A 3 -13.95 5.25 10.56
CA GLU A 3 -15.24 5.43 9.89
C GLU A 3 -15.49 4.18 9.04
N LEU A 4 -16.52 3.41 9.39
CA LEU A 4 -17.05 2.34 8.56
C LEU A 4 -17.74 2.99 7.37
N THR A 5 -16.96 3.33 6.33
CA THR A 5 -17.49 3.74 5.04
C THR A 5 -18.27 2.56 4.47
N THR A 6 -19.60 2.63 4.57
CA THR A 6 -20.48 1.61 4.02
C THR A 6 -20.50 1.78 2.51
N LEU A 7 -19.64 1.01 1.83
CA LEU A 7 -19.57 1.00 0.37
C LEU A 7 -20.91 0.53 -0.21
N THR A 8 -21.35 1.19 -1.27
CA THR A 8 -22.52 0.73 -2.02
C THR A 8 -22.18 -0.54 -2.80
N ALA A 9 -23.18 -1.37 -3.11
CA ALA A 9 -22.98 -2.61 -3.86
C ALA A 9 -22.25 -2.38 -5.21
N LYS A 10 -22.53 -1.26 -5.90
CA LYS A 10 -21.83 -0.92 -7.15
C LYS A 10 -20.36 -0.55 -6.94
N GLN A 11 -20.04 0.14 -5.85
CA GLN A 11 -18.66 0.50 -5.53
C GLN A 11 -17.85 -0.75 -5.14
N THR A 12 -18.43 -1.66 -4.37
CA THR A 12 -17.79 -2.96 -4.05
C THR A 12 -17.52 -3.77 -5.31
N LEU A 13 -18.54 -3.95 -6.17
CA LEU A 13 -18.36 -4.67 -7.45
C LEU A 13 -17.30 -4.01 -8.34
N PHE A 14 -17.21 -2.68 -8.33
CA PHE A 14 -16.17 -1.97 -9.07
C PHE A 14 -14.78 -2.26 -8.53
N LEU A 15 -14.58 -2.23 -7.21
CA LEU A 15 -13.29 -2.51 -6.58
C LEU A 15 -12.86 -3.97 -6.83
N ASP A 16 -13.80 -4.91 -6.68
CA ASP A 16 -13.56 -6.34 -6.96
C ASP A 16 -13.19 -6.56 -8.43
N ALA A 17 -13.94 -5.94 -9.35
CA ALA A 17 -13.64 -5.99 -10.78
C ALA A 17 -12.27 -5.36 -11.09
N LEU A 18 -11.91 -4.25 -10.42
CA LEU A 18 -10.67 -3.53 -10.71
C LEU A 18 -9.41 -4.36 -10.42
N VAL A 19 -9.43 -5.16 -9.35
CA VAL A 19 -8.31 -6.04 -8.97
C VAL A 19 -8.37 -7.42 -9.63
N SER A 20 -9.40 -7.70 -10.41
CA SER A 20 -9.56 -8.97 -11.10
C SER A 20 -8.57 -9.15 -12.25
N GLU A 21 -8.22 -10.39 -12.54
CA GLU A 21 -7.31 -10.74 -13.65
C GLU A 21 -7.91 -10.42 -15.02
N GLU A 22 -9.23 -10.35 -15.15
CA GLU A 22 -9.91 -10.04 -16.41
C GLU A 22 -9.77 -8.56 -16.79
N VAL A 23 -9.70 -7.67 -15.79
CA VAL A 23 -9.71 -6.21 -15.98
C VAL A 23 -8.33 -5.59 -15.83
N MET A 24 -7.46 -6.18 -15.01
CA MET A 24 -6.07 -5.76 -14.83
C MET A 24 -5.88 -4.26 -14.54
N GLY A 25 -6.78 -3.67 -13.74
CA GLY A 25 -6.70 -2.26 -13.35
C GLY A 25 -7.28 -1.26 -14.36
N ASP A 26 -7.90 -1.70 -15.47
CA ASP A 26 -8.64 -0.78 -16.34
C ASP A 26 -9.93 -0.27 -15.67
N LEU A 27 -9.86 0.98 -15.22
CA LEU A 27 -10.97 1.67 -14.58
C LEU A 27 -12.25 1.71 -15.44
N ARG A 28 -12.14 1.86 -16.76
CA ARG A 28 -13.33 1.96 -17.63
C ARG A 28 -14.03 0.62 -17.71
N THR A 29 -13.27 -0.45 -17.89
CA THR A 29 -13.79 -1.80 -17.98
C THR A 29 -14.35 -2.27 -16.64
N ALA A 30 -13.67 -2.00 -15.52
CA ALA A 30 -14.20 -2.25 -14.17
C ALA A 30 -15.55 -1.56 -13.93
N MET A 31 -15.66 -0.28 -14.32
CA MET A 31 -16.91 0.47 -14.19
C MET A 31 -18.04 -0.15 -14.99
N ARG A 32 -17.77 -0.63 -16.21
CA ARG A 32 -18.79 -1.27 -17.05
C ARG A 32 -19.26 -2.59 -16.43
N LEU A 33 -18.34 -3.40 -15.91
CA LEU A 33 -18.68 -4.65 -15.21
C LEU A 33 -19.48 -4.41 -13.93
N ALA A 34 -19.18 -3.35 -13.19
CA ALA A 34 -19.94 -2.93 -12.01
C ALA A 34 -21.30 -2.26 -12.33
N GLY A 35 -21.66 -2.13 -13.61
CA GLY A 35 -22.95 -1.58 -14.04
C GLY A 35 -23.06 -0.06 -13.95
N TYR A 36 -21.95 0.67 -14.11
CA TYR A 36 -21.98 2.12 -14.33
C TYR A 36 -22.34 2.45 -15.78
N SER A 37 -22.94 3.62 -15.99
CA SER A 37 -23.20 4.13 -17.33
C SER A 37 -21.90 4.48 -18.04
N ASP A 38 -21.89 4.37 -19.38
CA ASP A 38 -20.77 4.83 -20.20
C ASP A 38 -20.57 6.35 -20.17
N ASN A 39 -21.61 7.10 -19.78
CA ASN A 39 -21.53 8.55 -19.61
C ASN A 39 -20.93 8.96 -18.25
N THR A 40 -20.82 8.04 -17.30
CA THR A 40 -20.24 8.34 -15.99
C THR A 40 -18.74 8.55 -16.12
N LYS A 41 -18.26 9.74 -15.70
CA LYS A 41 -16.85 10.09 -15.79
C LYS A 41 -16.01 9.21 -14.85
N VAL A 42 -15.02 8.50 -15.42
CA VAL A 42 -14.07 7.65 -14.68
C VAL A 42 -13.38 8.41 -13.55
N ALA A 43 -12.93 9.64 -13.83
CA ALA A 43 -12.22 10.47 -12.85
C ALA A 43 -13.06 10.80 -11.61
N TYR A 44 -14.39 10.82 -11.71
CA TYR A 44 -15.26 11.06 -10.57
C TYR A 44 -15.22 9.89 -9.60
N ILE A 45 -15.45 8.66 -10.10
CA ILE A 45 -15.43 7.43 -9.30
C ILE A 45 -14.03 7.16 -8.73
N ALA A 46 -12.98 7.33 -9.54
CA ALA A 46 -11.60 7.12 -9.09
C ALA A 46 -11.19 8.10 -7.98
N ARG A 47 -11.71 9.34 -7.99
CA ARG A 47 -11.45 10.32 -6.94
C ARG A 47 -12.24 10.02 -5.67
N GLU A 48 -13.49 9.59 -5.82
CA GLU A 48 -14.37 9.22 -4.72
C GLU A 48 -13.83 8.00 -3.96
N LEU A 49 -13.45 6.93 -4.69
CA LEU A 49 -12.96 5.67 -4.13
C LEU A 49 -11.44 5.60 -4.00
N ARG A 50 -10.76 6.76 -3.95
CA ARG A 50 -9.29 6.79 -4.00
C ARG A 50 -8.65 5.99 -2.87
N LYS A 51 -9.23 6.04 -1.67
CA LYS A 51 -8.71 5.37 -0.48
C LYS A 51 -8.87 3.86 -0.63
N GLU A 52 -10.02 3.42 -1.07
CA GLU A 52 -10.40 2.02 -1.25
C GLU A 52 -9.63 1.37 -2.39
N ILE A 53 -9.42 2.09 -3.51
CA ILE A 53 -8.55 1.63 -4.61
C ILE A 53 -7.14 1.40 -4.09
N ARG A 54 -6.62 2.29 -3.24
CA ARG A 54 -5.31 2.13 -2.63
C ARG A 54 -5.27 0.88 -1.73
N GLU A 55 -6.24 0.71 -0.85
CA GLU A 55 -6.31 -0.46 0.04
C GLU A 55 -6.44 -1.79 -0.74
N ALA A 56 -7.25 -1.80 -1.81
CA ALA A 56 -7.37 -2.95 -2.70
C ALA A 56 -6.05 -3.25 -3.42
N THR A 57 -5.33 -2.21 -3.87
CA THR A 57 -4.00 -2.36 -4.50
C THR A 57 -2.95 -2.88 -3.52
N GLU A 58 -2.96 -2.38 -2.27
CA GLU A 58 -2.06 -2.87 -1.21
C GLU A 58 -2.31 -4.36 -0.92
N THR A 59 -3.59 -4.76 -0.88
CA THR A 59 -3.99 -6.15 -0.72
C THR A 59 -3.53 -7.01 -1.91
N LEU A 60 -3.70 -6.52 -3.14
CA LEU A 60 -3.25 -7.19 -4.35
C LEU A 60 -1.73 -7.40 -4.36
N LEU A 61 -0.96 -6.37 -3.98
CA LEU A 61 0.49 -6.48 -3.86
C LEU A 61 0.89 -7.51 -2.79
N ALA A 62 0.21 -7.52 -1.64
CA ALA A 62 0.44 -8.52 -0.60
C ALA A 62 0.15 -9.95 -1.10
N MET A 63 -0.88 -10.13 -1.93
CA MET A 63 -1.18 -11.42 -2.56
C MET A 63 -0.11 -11.87 -3.55
N TYR A 64 0.54 -10.93 -4.25
CA TYR A 64 1.62 -11.23 -5.20
C TYR A 64 3.01 -11.29 -4.58
N ALA A 65 3.21 -10.81 -3.35
CA ALA A 65 4.50 -10.88 -2.66
C ALA A 65 5.06 -12.32 -2.56
N PRO A 66 4.28 -13.36 -2.22
CA PRO A 66 4.79 -14.74 -2.25
C PRO A 66 5.30 -15.16 -3.63
N ARG A 67 4.60 -14.78 -4.71
CA ARG A 67 5.03 -15.08 -6.08
C ARG A 67 6.33 -14.36 -6.44
N ALA A 68 6.49 -13.11 -6.00
CA ALA A 68 7.73 -12.36 -6.16
C ALA A 68 8.89 -13.01 -5.37
N ALA A 69 8.63 -13.49 -4.15
CA ALA A 69 9.63 -14.22 -3.36
C ALA A 69 10.06 -15.52 -4.06
N TYR A 70 9.12 -16.31 -4.58
CA TYR A 70 9.43 -17.52 -5.35
C TYR A 70 10.24 -17.23 -6.62
N ALA A 71 9.91 -16.15 -7.33
CA ALA A 71 10.65 -15.73 -8.52
C ALA A 71 12.11 -15.34 -8.20
N LEU A 72 12.39 -14.84 -6.99
CA LEU A 72 13.77 -14.62 -6.54
C LEU A 72 14.47 -15.94 -6.20
N THR A 73 13.79 -16.85 -5.49
CA THR A 73 14.40 -18.15 -5.12
C THR A 73 14.73 -19.00 -6.34
N SER A 74 13.89 -19.00 -7.37
CA SER A 74 14.16 -19.80 -8.58
C SER A 74 15.38 -19.31 -9.37
N ILE A 75 15.74 -18.03 -9.25
CA ILE A 75 16.95 -17.48 -9.87
C ILE A 75 18.21 -17.89 -9.10
N LEU A 76 18.11 -18.12 -7.79
CA LEU A 76 19.23 -18.69 -7.02
C LEU A 76 19.56 -20.10 -7.51
N ASP A 77 18.53 -20.88 -7.86
CA ASP A 77 18.69 -22.22 -8.41
C ASP A 77 19.19 -22.23 -9.85
N ASN A 78 18.80 -21.22 -10.67
CA ASN A 78 19.23 -21.08 -12.05
C ASN A 78 19.62 -19.62 -12.40
N PRO A 79 20.87 -19.24 -12.13
CA PRO A 79 21.34 -17.87 -12.32
C PRO A 79 21.56 -17.47 -13.78
N ASP A 80 21.66 -18.44 -14.70
CA ASP A 80 21.97 -18.20 -16.13
C ASP A 80 20.74 -17.80 -16.96
N THR A 81 19.60 -17.55 -16.31
CA THR A 81 18.39 -17.09 -16.98
C THR A 81 18.60 -15.70 -17.58
N PHE A 82 18.39 -15.56 -18.89
CA PHE A 82 18.59 -14.31 -19.65
C PHE A 82 17.84 -13.10 -19.05
N ASN A 83 16.72 -13.34 -18.38
CA ASN A 83 15.88 -12.32 -17.76
C ASN A 83 16.09 -12.15 -16.24
N ALA A 84 17.08 -12.81 -15.63
CA ALA A 84 17.32 -12.81 -14.19
C ALA A 84 17.32 -11.40 -13.59
N ARG A 85 18.06 -10.46 -14.20
CA ARG A 85 18.15 -9.08 -13.72
C ARG A 85 16.81 -8.35 -13.70
N HIS A 86 15.99 -8.54 -14.74
CA HIS A 86 14.67 -7.91 -14.82
C HIS A 86 13.71 -8.52 -13.79
N ILE A 87 13.72 -9.84 -13.62
CA ILE A 87 12.88 -10.52 -12.63
C ILE A 87 13.28 -10.12 -11.21
N ILE A 88 14.58 -10.05 -10.90
CA ILE A 88 15.07 -9.60 -9.59
C ILE A 88 14.58 -8.18 -9.31
N SER A 89 14.76 -7.26 -10.27
CA SER A 89 14.35 -5.87 -10.10
C SER A 89 12.84 -5.73 -9.90
N ALA A 90 12.03 -6.43 -10.69
CA ALA A 90 10.57 -6.37 -10.58
C ALA A 90 10.06 -7.00 -9.28
N SER A 91 10.60 -8.17 -8.92
CA SER A 91 10.22 -8.86 -7.68
C SER A 91 10.60 -8.06 -6.45
N LYS A 92 11.76 -7.40 -6.48
CA LYS A 92 12.20 -6.52 -5.40
C LYS A 92 11.24 -5.34 -5.22
N GLU A 93 10.81 -4.66 -6.28
CA GLU A 93 9.86 -3.54 -6.17
C GLU A 93 8.54 -3.98 -5.53
N ILE A 94 8.01 -5.15 -5.90
CA ILE A 94 6.78 -5.70 -5.27
C ILE A 94 7.01 -5.94 -3.77
N LEU A 95 8.12 -6.58 -3.40
CA LEU A 95 8.43 -6.88 -1.99
C LEU A 95 8.68 -5.62 -1.16
N ASP A 96 9.40 -4.64 -1.70
CA ASP A 96 9.68 -3.36 -1.04
C ASP A 96 8.36 -2.60 -0.75
N ARG A 97 7.39 -2.63 -1.68
CA ARG A 97 6.07 -1.99 -1.50
C ARG A 97 5.19 -2.68 -0.46
N THR A 98 5.39 -3.97 -0.23
CA THR A 98 4.69 -4.73 0.84
C THR A 98 5.38 -4.64 2.20
N GLY A 99 6.53 -3.93 2.29
CA GLY A 99 7.31 -3.80 3.52
C GLY A 99 8.18 -5.03 3.85
N LEU A 100 8.27 -5.99 2.92
CA LEU A 100 9.17 -7.14 2.98
C LEU A 100 10.58 -6.82 2.43
N GLY A 101 10.77 -5.60 1.96
CA GLY A 101 12.05 -5.05 1.54
C GLY A 101 13.07 -4.91 2.66
N ALA A 102 14.33 -4.69 2.28
CA ALA A 102 15.38 -4.36 3.22
C ALA A 102 14.99 -3.08 3.98
N LYS A 103 14.71 -3.20 5.28
CA LYS A 103 14.41 -2.06 6.14
C LYS A 103 15.62 -1.12 6.09
N SER A 104 15.47 0.05 5.49
CA SER A 104 16.37 1.16 5.82
C SER A 104 16.29 1.32 7.33
N GLN A 105 17.42 1.30 8.02
CA GLN A 105 17.48 1.60 9.44
C GLN A 105 16.97 3.02 9.64
N MET A 106 15.66 3.20 9.75
CA MET A 106 15.11 4.36 10.42
C MET A 106 15.43 4.10 11.88
N GLU A 107 16.50 4.75 12.36
CA GLU A 107 16.71 5.00 13.77
C GLU A 107 15.41 5.60 14.31
N VAL A 108 14.57 4.71 14.83
CA VAL A 108 13.54 5.06 15.78
C VAL A 108 14.29 5.41 17.06
N ALA A 109 14.85 6.62 17.10
CA ALA A 109 15.18 7.30 18.33
C ALA A 109 13.87 7.70 19.04
N VAL A 110 13.03 6.71 19.34
CA VAL A 110 11.98 6.84 20.37
C VAL A 110 12.70 6.63 21.69
N SER A 111 13.30 7.70 22.20
CA SER A 111 13.50 7.96 23.64
C SER A 111 14.45 9.14 23.86
N THR A 112 14.03 10.34 23.47
CA THR A 112 14.44 11.54 24.20
C THR A 112 13.16 12.30 24.48
N HIS A 113 12.32 11.79 25.40
CA HIS A 113 12.22 12.40 26.72
C HIS A 113 12.40 13.92 26.58
N ASN A 114 11.30 14.63 26.34
CA ASN A 114 11.27 16.07 26.60
C ASN A 114 11.68 16.23 28.07
N PRO A 115 12.88 16.72 28.42
CA PRO A 115 13.26 16.84 29.81
C PRO A 115 12.45 18.02 30.34
N ILE A 116 11.31 17.73 30.95
CA ILE A 116 10.55 18.72 31.70
C ILE A 116 11.44 19.13 32.86
N PHE A 117 12.11 20.29 32.73
CA PHE A 117 12.80 20.93 33.82
C PHE A 117 11.76 21.60 34.73
N ILE A 118 11.40 20.91 35.81
CA ILE A 118 10.67 21.53 36.93
C ILE A 118 11.71 22.30 37.74
N LEU A 119 11.71 23.62 37.61
CA LEU A 119 12.52 24.49 38.46
C LEU A 119 11.93 24.49 39.87
N PRO A 120 12.73 24.27 40.94
CA PRO A 120 12.25 24.49 42.29
C PRO A 120 11.88 25.97 42.47
N PRO A 121 10.83 26.28 43.26
CA PRO A 121 10.40 27.65 43.48
C PRO A 121 11.53 28.46 44.13
N LYS A 122 11.65 29.70 43.70
CA LYS A 122 12.65 30.65 44.19
C LYS A 122 12.40 30.94 45.68
N ASP A 123 13.32 30.54 46.55
CA ASP A 123 13.31 30.92 47.96
C ASP A 123 13.51 32.44 48.07
N HIS A 124 12.40 33.15 48.29
CA HIS A 124 12.42 34.53 48.77
C HIS A 124 12.69 34.54 50.29
N HIS A 125 13.80 33.93 50.73
CA HIS A 125 14.31 34.14 52.08
C HIS A 125 15.26 35.35 52.10
N ARG A 126 14.61 36.48 52.33
CA ARG A 126 15.09 37.77 52.84
C ARG A 126 16.26 37.61 53.83
N LYS A 127 17.35 38.33 53.60
CA LYS A 127 18.15 38.95 54.65
C LYS A 127 18.10 40.45 54.46
#